data_AF-A0A8H8SA22-F1
#
_entry.id   AF-A0A8H8SA22-F1
#
_cell.length_a   1.000
_cell.length_b   1.000
_cell.length_c   1.000
_cell.angle_alpha   90.00
_cell.angle_beta   90.00
_cell.angle_gamma   90.00
#
_symmetry.space_group_name_H-M   'P 1'
#
loop_
_entity.id
_entity.type
_entity.pdbx_description
1 polymer ?
#
loop_
_entity_poly.entity_id
_entity_poly.type
_entity_poly.pdbx_seq_one_letter_code
_entity_poly.pdbx_strand_id
1 'polypeptide(L)'
;MWNMKTGECIKDLLTDLTGVWQVKFDERRCVAAVQRDNLTYVEVLDFGASRDGIPASDRGSRKLVSFDDHRSSGIVEEDEDL
;
A
#
# COMPACT_ATOMS: atom_id res chain seq x y z
N MET A 1 1.71 -8.28 -12.01
CA MET A 1 2.62 -9.44 -12.10
C MET A 1 2.63 -9.89 -13.55
N TRP A 2 3.83 -10.06 -14.10
CA TRP A 2 4.01 -10.31 -15.52
C TRP A 2 4.75 -11.62 -15.73
N ASN A 3 4.36 -12.36 -16.75
CA ASN A 3 5.14 -13.48 -17.24
C ASN A 3 6.30 -12.93 -18.07
N MET A 4 7.55 -13.06 -17.59
CA MET A 4 8.70 -12.52 -18.33
C MET A 4 8.99 -13.26 -19.64
N LYS A 5 8.51 -14.49 -19.82
CA LYS A 5 8.71 -15.25 -21.06
C LYS A 5 7.69 -14.86 -22.14
N THR A 6 6.42 -14.69 -21.76
CA THR A 6 5.34 -14.41 -22.71
C THR A 6 4.98 -12.93 -22.81
N GLY A 7 5.38 -12.12 -21.83
CA GLY A 7 4.98 -10.72 -21.72
C GLY A 7 3.54 -10.53 -21.24
N GLU A 8 2.84 -11.58 -20.84
CA GLU A 8 1.44 -11.48 -20.41
C GLU A 8 1.32 -10.94 -18.99
N CYS A 9 0.33 -10.07 -18.77
CA CYS A 9 -0.07 -9.69 -17.42
C CYS A 9 -0.85 -10.85 -16.77
N ILE A 10 -0.30 -11.39 -15.69
CA ILE A 10 -0.88 -12.51 -14.96
C ILE A 10 -1.93 -12.00 -13.96
N LYS A 11 -1.59 -10.96 -13.19
CA LYS A 11 -2.40 -10.48 -12.07
C LYS A 11 -1.90 -9.16 -11.48
N ASP A 12 -2.80 -8.29 -11.04
CA ASP A 12 -2.47 -7.14 -10.20
C ASP A 12 -2.22 -7.55 -8.73
N LEU A 13 -1.10 -7.11 -8.17
CA LEU A 13 -0.72 -7.45 -6.79
C LEU A 13 -1.53 -6.66 -5.77
N LEU A 14 -1.74 -5.38 -6.04
CA LEU A 14 -2.56 -4.46 -5.25
C LEU A 14 -3.34 -3.61 -6.25
N THR A 15 -4.63 -3.42 -6.00
CA THR A 15 -5.56 -2.63 -6.84
C THR A 15 -6.00 -1.38 -6.09
N ASP A 16 -6.71 -0.46 -6.76
CA ASP A 16 -7.40 0.67 -6.11
C ASP A 16 -6.47 1.51 -5.20
N LEU A 17 -5.26 1.80 -5.67
CA LEU A 17 -4.27 2.60 -4.93
C LEU A 17 -4.20 4.00 -5.53
N THR A 18 -4.12 5.02 -4.68
CA THR A 18 -3.86 6.39 -5.11
C THR A 18 -2.37 6.64 -5.33
N GLY A 19 -1.52 5.88 -4.64
CA GLY A 19 -0.07 5.97 -4.80
C GLY A 19 0.67 4.77 -4.21
N VAL A 20 1.86 4.51 -4.74
CA VAL A 20 2.81 3.52 -4.21
C VAL A 20 4.11 4.26 -3.89
N TRP A 21 4.57 4.14 -2.66
CA TRP A 21 5.73 4.89 -2.17
C TRP A 21 7.00 4.05 -2.25
N GLN A 22 6.93 2.84 -1.71
CA GLN A 22 8.06 1.94 -1.72
C GLN A 22 7.56 0.51 -1.74
N VAL A 23 8.25 -0.34 -2.48
CA VAL A 23 8.02 -1.78 -2.48
C VAL A 23 9.34 -2.48 -2.23
N LYS A 24 9.31 -3.49 -1.36
CA LYS A 24 10.43 -4.38 -1.09
C LYS A 24 9.94 -5.82 -1.19
N PHE A 25 10.75 -6.66 -1.78
CA PHE A 25 10.50 -8.08 -1.90
C PHE A 25 11.69 -8.84 -1.32
N ASP A 26 11.41 -9.95 -0.65
CA ASP A 26 12.37 -11.03 -0.44
C ASP A 26 11.87 -12.29 -1.18
N GLU A 27 12.44 -13.45 -0.86
CA GLU A 27 12.06 -14.73 -1.48
C GLU A 27 10.61 -15.15 -1.21
N ARG A 28 9.97 -14.62 -0.16
CA ARG A 28 8.68 -15.07 0.34
C ARG A 28 7.63 -13.97 0.36
N ARG A 29 7.99 -12.73 0.64
CA ARG A 29 7.07 -11.64 0.97
C ARG A 29 7.30 -10.41 0.10
N CYS A 30 6.19 -9.77 -0.28
CA CYS A 30 6.16 -8.38 -0.72
C CYS A 30 5.75 -7.51 0.46
N VAL A 31 6.46 -6.41 0.71
CA VAL A 31 6.04 -5.34 1.60
C VAL A 31 5.95 -4.06 0.78
N ALA A 32 4.77 -3.44 0.75
CA ALA A 32 4.51 -2.22 0.02
C ALA A 32 3.93 -1.14 0.95
N ALA A 33 4.52 0.05 0.93
CA ALA A 33 3.92 1.25 1.48
C ALA A 33 3.08 1.91 0.38
N VAL A 34 1.77 2.01 0.61
CA VAL A 34 0.79 2.46 -0.39
C VAL A 34 -0.18 3.45 0.22
N GLN A 35 -0.81 4.26 -0.63
CA GLN A 35 -1.88 5.16 -0.23
C GLN A 35 -3.20 4.73 -0.88
N ARG A 36 -4.28 4.80 -0.10
CA ARG A 36 -5.66 4.59 -0.57
C ARG A 36 -6.58 5.50 0.23
N ASP A 37 -7.49 6.21 -0.45
CA ASP A 37 -8.46 7.11 0.18
C ASP A 37 -7.81 8.13 1.15
N ASN A 38 -6.65 8.67 0.77
CA ASN A 38 -5.84 9.58 1.59
C ASN A 38 -5.30 8.96 2.90
N LEU A 39 -5.24 7.64 2.97
CA LEU A 39 -4.68 6.89 4.10
C LEU A 39 -3.45 6.10 3.66
N THR A 40 -2.42 6.09 4.50
CA THR A 40 -1.19 5.34 4.24
C THR A 40 -1.27 3.97 4.88
N TYR A 41 -1.06 2.93 4.08
CA TYR A 41 -1.03 1.54 4.51
C TYR A 41 0.33 0.90 4.23
N VAL A 42 0.68 -0.07 5.07
CA VAL A 42 1.67 -1.09 4.75
C VAL A 42 0.92 -2.37 4.41
N GLU A 43 1.10 -2.81 3.18
CA GLU A 43 0.56 -4.07 2.64
C GLU A 43 1.66 -5.12 2.63
N VAL A 44 1.39 -6.26 3.25
CA VAL A 44 2.27 -7.43 3.22
C VAL A 44 1.57 -8.54 2.46
N LEU A 45 2.21 -9.07 1.42
CA LEU A 45 1.75 -10.24 0.68
C LEU A 45 2.72 -11.39 0.91
N ASP A 46 2.25 -12.55 1.37
CA ASP A 46 3.06 -13.78 1.53
C ASP A 46 2.79 -14.74 0.37
N PHE A 47 3.76 -14.85 -0.54
CA PHE A 47 3.68 -15.75 -1.69
C PHE A 47 4.02 -17.20 -1.35
N GLY A 48 4.64 -17.46 -0.19
CA GLY A 48 4.88 -18.81 0.34
C GLY A 48 3.65 -19.40 1.00
N ALA A 49 2.73 -18.56 1.49
CA ALA A 49 1.55 -18.97 2.26
C ALA A 49 0.65 -19.99 1.54
N SER A 50 0.58 -19.96 0.20
CA SER A 50 -0.16 -20.97 -0.56
C SER A 50 0.44 -22.38 -0.44
N ARG A 51 1.77 -22.49 -0.43
CA ARG A 51 2.50 -23.75 -0.24
C ARG A 51 2.35 -24.28 1.19
N ASP A 52 2.23 -23.36 2.14
CA ASP A 52 2.06 -23.67 3.57
C ASP A 52 0.61 -24.02 3.94
N GLY A 53 -0.31 -24.07 2.97
CA GLY A 53 -1.72 -24.43 3.20
C GLY A 53 -2.59 -23.31 3.78
N ILE A 54 -2.08 -22.07 3.81
CA ILE A 54 -2.83 -20.91 4.33
C ILE A 54 -3.98 -20.55 3.36
N PRO A 55 -5.21 -20.34 3.85
CA PRO A 55 -6.34 -19.88 3.03
C PRO A 55 -6.05 -18.56 2.33
N ALA A 56 -6.61 -18.34 1.15
CA ALA A 56 -6.35 -17.14 0.34
C ALA A 56 -6.65 -15.82 1.07
N SER A 57 -7.64 -15.82 1.98
CA SER A 57 -7.99 -14.67 2.81
C SER A 57 -6.87 -14.21 3.75
N ASP A 58 -5.97 -15.12 4.12
CA ASP A 58 -5.00 -14.92 5.19
C ASP A 58 -3.56 -14.79 4.65
N ARG A 59 -3.40 -14.78 3.32
CA ARG A 59 -2.08 -14.71 2.65
C ARG A 59 -1.52 -13.29 2.56
N GLY A 60 -2.23 -12.30 3.08
CA GLY A 60 -1.76 -10.94 3.14
C GLY A 60 -2.35 -10.20 4.32
N SER A 61 -1.67 -9.13 4.73
CA SER A 61 -2.13 -8.27 5.82
C SER A 61 -1.97 -6.81 5.44
N ARG A 62 -3.03 -6.04 5.69
CA ARG A 62 -3.03 -4.59 5.60
C ARG A 62 -2.89 -3.98 7.00
N LYS A 63 -1.92 -3.08 7.18
CA LYS A 63 -1.77 -2.29 8.40
C LYS A 63 -1.86 -0.81 8.05
N LEU A 64 -2.77 -0.10 8.71
CA LEU A 64 -2.87 1.35 8.60
C LEU A 64 -1.71 1.98 9.38
N VAL A 65 -1.00 2.90 8.74
CA VAL A 65 0.16 3.59 9.33
C VAL A 65 -0.18 5.04 9.69
N SER A 66 -0.89 5.75 8.82
CA SER A 66 -1.26 7.13 9.06
C SER A 66 -2.55 7.51 8.35
N PHE A 67 -3.26 8.46 8.94
CA PHE A 67 -4.29 9.24 8.26
C PHE A 67 -3.61 10.53 7.79
N ASP A 68 -3.59 10.83 6.48
CA ASP A 68 -3.20 12.17 6.03
C ASP A 68 -4.32 13.14 6.43
N ASP A 69 -4.24 13.70 7.63
CA ASP A 69 -5.13 14.78 8.09
C ASP A 69 -4.69 16.13 7.52
N HIS A 70 -4.71 16.28 6.20
CA HIS A 70 -4.44 17.57 5.56
C HIS A 70 -5.71 18.44 5.43
N ARG A 71 -6.66 18.35 6.38
CA ARG A 71 -7.90 19.16 6.37
C ARG A 71 -8.33 19.83 7.68
N SER A 72 -7.43 20.07 8.63
CA SER A 72 -7.69 21.10 9.65
C SER A 72 -6.43 21.62 10.33
N SER A 73 -5.78 22.60 9.71
CA SER A 73 -5.24 23.72 10.49
C SER A 73 -5.50 25.00 9.72
N GLY A 74 -6.78 25.41 9.74
CA GLY A 74 -7.12 26.80 9.56
C GLY A 74 -6.71 27.54 10.82
N ILE A 75 -5.70 28.40 10.71
CA ILE A 75 -5.55 29.55 11.59
C ILE A 75 -5.60 30.75 10.65
N VAL A 76 -6.73 31.48 10.73
CA VAL A 76 -6.91 32.83 10.20
C VAL A 76 -6.58 33.82 11.32
N GLU A 77 -6.02 34.96 10.90
CA GLU A 77 -5.84 36.26 11.61
C GLU A 77 -4.68 36.30 12.63
N GLU A 78 -3.88 37.37 12.73
CA GLU A 78 -4.21 38.80 12.63
C GLU A 78 -3.17 39.62 11.82
N ASP A 79 -3.68 40.69 11.21
CA ASP A 79 -2.93 41.83 10.68
C ASP A 79 -1.93 42.40 11.70
N GLU A 80 -0.67 42.60 11.31
CA GLU A 80 0.19 43.62 11.93
C GLU A 80 0.30 44.79 10.95
N ASP A 81 -0.58 45.78 11.14
CA ASP A 81 -0.35 47.15 10.73
C ASP A 81 0.94 47.67 11.38
N LEU A 82 1.95 48.03 10.58
CA LEU A 82 2.67 49.33 10.55
C LEU A 82 3.82 49.35 9.53
#